data_AF-A0A931R0K4-F1
#
_entry.id   AF-A0A931R0K4-F1
#
_cell.length_a   1.000
_cell.length_b   1.000
_cell.length_c   1.000
_cell.angle_alpha   90.00
_cell.angle_beta   90.00
_cell.angle_gamma   90.00
#
_symmetry.space_group_name_H-M   'P 1'
#
loop_
_entity.id
_entity.type
_entity.pdbx_description
1 polymer ?
#
loop_
_entity_poly.entity_id
_entity_poly.type
_entity_poly.pdbx_seq_one_letter_code
_entity_poly.pdbx_strand_id
1 'polypeptide(L)'
;VRPAFEALKDRIASTHVHDNRREKDEHAFPFDGGIDWEQTVRDFRSVEGQFPILFELRNYGPELGSLARLREVIQRLDAIH
;
A
#
# COMPACT_ATOMS: atom_id res chain seq x y z
N VAL A 1 14.06 1.43 -4.76
CA VAL A 1 13.41 0.94 -3.53
C VAL A 1 13.76 -0.51 -3.21
N ARG A 2 13.62 -1.47 -4.14
CA ARG A 2 13.87 -2.91 -3.89
C ARG A 2 15.16 -3.27 -3.12
N PRO A 3 16.36 -2.75 -3.44
CA PRO A 3 17.57 -3.10 -2.68
C PRO A 3 17.50 -2.69 -1.20
N ALA A 4 16.86 -1.57 -0.89
CA ALA A 4 16.67 -1.12 0.49
C ALA A 4 15.63 -1.98 1.21
N PHE A 5 14.55 -2.39 0.52
CA PHE A 5 13.58 -3.34 1.06
C PHE A 5 14.26 -4.66 1.42
N GLU A 6 15.00 -5.28 0.50
CA GLU A 6 15.70 -6.55 0.78
C GLU A 6 16.65 -6.47 1.96
N ALA A 7 17.35 -5.34 2.15
CA ALA A 7 18.27 -5.15 3.26
C ALA A 7 17.58 -4.94 4.63
N LEU A 8 16.32 -4.51 4.64
CA LEU A 8 15.61 -4.06 5.83
C LEU A 8 14.32 -4.83 6.13
N LYS A 9 13.87 -5.72 5.26
CA LYS A 9 12.55 -6.38 5.35
C LYS A 9 12.30 -7.07 6.69
N ASP A 10 13.31 -7.73 7.25
CA ASP A 10 13.22 -8.43 8.54
C ASP A 10 13.27 -7.48 9.76
N ARG A 11 13.35 -6.16 9.51
CA ARG A 11 13.41 -5.10 10.54
C ARG A 11 12.23 -4.15 10.44
N ILE A 12 11.25 -4.41 9.56
CA ILE A 12 10.07 -3.56 9.38
C ILE A 12 9.13 -3.77 10.58
N ALA A 13 8.90 -2.70 11.34
CA ALA A 13 7.94 -2.71 12.45
C ALA A 13 6.54 -2.21 12.05
N SER A 14 6.48 -1.31 11.06
CA SER A 14 5.24 -0.70 10.57
C SER A 14 5.41 -0.21 9.14
N THR A 15 4.29 -0.10 8.41
CA THR A 15 4.27 0.54 7.08
C THR A 15 3.18 1.58 7.00
N HIS A 16 3.44 2.62 6.24
CA HIS A 16 2.47 3.64 5.85
C HIS A 16 2.33 3.54 4.33
N VAL A 17 1.13 3.24 3.85
CA VAL A 17 0.88 2.90 2.45
C VAL A 17 -0.08 3.87 1.80
N HIS A 18 0.31 4.34 0.63
CA HIS A 18 -0.46 5.18 -0.27
C HIS A 18 0.20 5.16 -1.66
N ASP A 19 -0.47 5.69 -2.66
CA ASP A 19 0.01 5.76 -4.03
C ASP A 19 0.28 7.22 -4.48
N ASN A 20 0.98 7.37 -5.60
CA ASN A 20 1.22 8.64 -6.27
C ASN A 20 1.66 8.44 -7.73
N ARG A 21 1.73 9.52 -8.52
CA ARG A 21 2.20 9.52 -9.91
C ARG A 21 3.68 9.92 -10.06
N ARG A 22 4.52 9.65 -9.04
CA ARG A 22 5.97 9.88 -9.02
C ARG A 22 6.43 11.35 -9.06
N GLU A 23 5.51 12.31 -9.01
CA GLU A 23 5.82 13.75 -9.00
C GLU A 23 5.56 14.41 -7.64
N LYS A 24 4.45 14.04 -6.99
CA LYS A 24 4.01 14.64 -5.72
C LYS A 24 3.58 13.54 -4.75
N ASP A 25 3.64 13.85 -3.47
CA ASP A 25 3.09 12.99 -2.45
C ASP A 25 1.57 13.15 -2.37
N GLU A 26 0.87 12.38 -3.20
CA GLU A 26 -0.57 12.56 -3.39
C GLU A 26 -1.39 11.99 -2.22
N HIS A 27 -0.90 10.94 -1.56
CA HIS A 27 -1.69 10.09 -0.66
C HIS A 27 -2.92 9.47 -1.36
N ALA A 28 -2.73 9.02 -2.60
CA ALA A 28 -3.78 8.36 -3.38
C ALA A 28 -4.03 6.94 -2.87
N PHE A 29 -5.19 6.37 -3.22
CA PHE A 29 -5.45 4.96 -2.96
C PHE A 29 -4.46 4.09 -3.76
N PRO A 30 -4.01 2.96 -3.21
CA PRO A 30 -3.37 1.93 -4.01
C PRO A 30 -4.12 1.66 -5.31
N PHE A 31 -3.37 1.49 -6.40
CA PHE A 31 -3.84 1.31 -7.78
C PHE A 31 -4.37 2.57 -8.49
N ASP A 32 -4.44 3.73 -7.82
CA ASP A 32 -4.85 5.00 -8.45
C ASP A 32 -3.64 5.89 -8.84
N GLY A 33 -2.42 5.43 -8.53
CA GLY A 33 -1.16 6.07 -8.91
C GLY A 33 -0.29 5.18 -9.81
N GLY A 34 1.01 5.14 -9.54
CA GLY A 34 2.04 4.53 -10.39
C GLY A 34 2.94 3.52 -9.67
N ILE A 35 2.59 3.12 -8.45
CA ILE A 35 3.24 2.04 -7.70
C ILE A 35 2.80 0.68 -8.24
N ASP A 36 3.76 -0.24 -8.36
CA ASP A 36 3.48 -1.65 -8.67
C ASP A 36 3.05 -2.38 -7.39
N TRP A 37 1.74 -2.38 -7.13
CA TRP A 37 1.16 -3.03 -5.96
C TRP A 37 1.15 -4.55 -6.04
N GLU A 38 1.19 -5.14 -7.23
CA GLU A 38 1.31 -6.59 -7.35
C GLU A 38 2.67 -7.06 -6.82
N GLN A 39 3.75 -6.45 -7.28
CA GLN A 39 5.08 -6.77 -6.78
C GLN A 39 5.20 -6.42 -5.30
N THR A 40 4.69 -5.25 -4.89
CA THR A 40 4.77 -4.79 -3.49
C THR A 40 4.09 -5.76 -2.52
N VAL A 41 2.89 -6.25 -2.85
CA VAL A 41 2.17 -7.22 -1.98
C VAL A 41 2.92 -8.56 -1.92
N ARG A 42 3.47 -9.04 -3.03
CA ARG A 42 4.30 -10.27 -3.04
C ARG A 42 5.54 -10.11 -2.17
N ASP A 43 6.21 -8.96 -2.26
CA ASP A 43 7.37 -8.62 -1.44
C ASP A 43 6.99 -8.60 0.06
N PHE A 44 5.90 -7.93 0.44
CA PHE A 44 5.43 -7.88 1.83
C PHE A 44 5.08 -9.26 2.39
N ARG A 45 4.44 -10.11 1.59
CA ARG A 45 4.10 -11.48 1.99
C ARG A 45 5.31 -12.40 2.12
N SER A 46 6.44 -12.05 1.52
CA SER A 46 7.69 -12.81 1.66
C SER A 46 8.38 -12.63 3.02
N VAL A 47 7.92 -11.68 3.84
CA VAL A 47 8.49 -11.36 5.16
C VAL A 47 7.82 -12.20 6.25
N GLU A 48 8.64 -12.91 7.02
CA GLU A 48 8.18 -13.66 8.19
C GLU A 48 7.82 -12.70 9.34
N GLY A 49 6.69 -12.95 10.03
CA GLY A 49 6.18 -12.01 11.03
C GLY A 49 5.60 -10.77 10.35
N GLN A 50 4.36 -10.88 9.87
CA GLN A 50 3.68 -9.79 9.19
C GLN A 50 3.70 -8.49 10.02
N PHE A 51 3.85 -7.36 9.34
CA PHE A 51 3.75 -6.02 9.92
C PHE A 51 2.42 -5.35 9.51
N PRO A 52 1.94 -4.34 10.27
CA PRO A 52 0.71 -3.65 9.92
C PRO A 52 0.84 -2.88 8.60
N ILE A 53 -0.22 -2.96 7.79
CA ILE A 53 -0.43 -2.15 6.59
C ILE A 53 -1.35 -0.98 6.95
N LEU A 54 -0.77 0.20 7.21
CA LEU A 54 -1.52 1.39 7.59
C LEU A 54 -1.74 2.28 6.36
N PHE A 55 -2.99 2.47 5.95
CA PHE A 55 -3.33 3.32 4.81
C PHE A 55 -3.28 4.80 5.21
N GLU A 56 -2.41 5.59 4.57
CA GLU A 56 -2.35 7.05 4.74
C GLU A 56 -2.97 7.75 3.54
N LEU A 57 -4.29 7.94 3.57
CA LEU A 57 -5.04 8.40 2.40
C LEU A 57 -5.54 9.83 2.59
N ARG A 58 -5.40 10.64 1.54
CA ARG A 58 -6.07 11.93 1.48
C ARG A 58 -7.56 11.71 1.22
N ASN A 59 -8.40 12.48 1.90
CA ASN A 59 -9.82 12.46 1.60
C ASN A 59 -10.10 13.25 0.31
N TYR A 60 -10.49 12.55 -0.75
CA TYR A 60 -10.83 13.13 -2.06
C TYR A 60 -12.35 13.28 -2.29
N GLY A 61 -13.19 12.93 -1.31
CA GLY A 61 -14.64 12.94 -1.49
C GLY A 61 -15.45 12.76 -0.20
N PRO A 62 -16.74 12.37 -0.32
CA PRO A 62 -17.56 12.04 0.84
C PRO A 62 -16.99 10.84 1.61
N GLU A 63 -16.97 10.91 2.93
CA GLU A 63 -16.36 9.91 3.81
C GLU A 63 -16.88 8.48 3.57
N LEU A 64 -18.21 8.31 3.45
CA LEU A 64 -18.82 7.01 3.16
C LEU A 64 -18.34 6.41 1.82
N GLY A 65 -18.09 7.26 0.81
CA GLY A 65 -17.53 6.83 -0.47
C GLY A 65 -16.07 6.41 -0.34
N SER A 66 -15.27 7.16 0.43
CA SER A 66 -13.86 6.85 0.70
C SER A 66 -13.70 5.52 1.45
N LEU A 67 -14.58 5.20 2.41
CA LEU A 67 -14.55 3.91 3.12
C LEU A 67 -14.99 2.73 2.23
N ALA A 68 -16.00 2.92 1.39
CA ALA A 68 -16.41 1.90 0.41
C ALA A 68 -15.26 1.60 -0.58
N ARG A 69 -14.59 2.64 -1.06
CA ARG A 69 -13.40 2.52 -1.92
C ARG A 69 -12.24 1.82 -1.20
N LEU A 70 -11.97 2.16 0.06
CA LEU A 70 -10.93 1.50 0.85
C LEU A 70 -11.18 0.00 0.95
N ARG A 71 -12.44 -0.42 1.15
CA ARG A 71 -12.80 -1.84 1.17
C ARG A 71 -12.48 -2.53 -0.15
N GLU A 72 -12.80 -1.92 -1.29
CA GLU A 72 -12.49 -2.47 -2.63
C GLU A 72 -10.97 -2.63 -2.81
N VAL A 73 -10.21 -1.63 -2.37
CA VAL A 73 -8.74 -1.66 -2.43
C VAL A 73 -8.18 -2.80 -1.58
N ILE A 74 -8.64 -2.96 -0.34
CA ILE A 74 -8.21 -4.06 0.54
C ILE A 74 -8.53 -5.42 -0.11
N GLN A 75 -9.75 -5.60 -0.62
CA GLN A 75 -10.15 -6.83 -1.32
C GLN A 75 -9.25 -7.14 -2.51
N ARG A 76 -8.85 -6.11 -3.27
CA ARG A 76 -7.93 -6.26 -4.40
C ARG A 76 -6.52 -6.63 -3.95
N LEU A 77 -6.03 -6.03 -2.87
CA LEU A 77 -4.72 -6.38 -2.29
C LEU A 77 -4.70 -7.82 -1.78
N ASP A 78 -5.78 -8.26 -1.12
CA ASP A 78 -5.92 -9.63 -0.59
C ASP A 78 -5.92 -10.68 -1.70
N ALA A 79 -6.49 -10.36 -2.87
CA ALA A 79 -6.57 -11.24 -4.03
C ALA A 79 -5.24 -11.44 -4.78
N ILE A 80 -4.20 -10.64 -4.50
CA ILE A 80 -2.87 -10.82 -5.12
C ILE A 80 -2.19 -11.98 -4.41
N HIS A 81 -1.90 -13.11 -5.08
CA HIS A 81 -1.17 -14.25 -4.50
C HIS A 81 0.35 -14.13 -4.66
#